data_AF-A0A116P7B9-F1
#
_entry.id   AF-A0A116P7B9-F1
#
_cell.length_a   1.000
_cell.length_b   1.000
_cell.length_c   1.000
_cell.angle_alpha   90.00
_cell.angle_beta   90.00
_cell.angle_gamma   90.00
#
_symmetry.space_group_name_H-M   'P 1'
#
loop_
_entity.id
_entity.type
_entity.pdbx_description
1 polymer ?
#
loop_
_entity_poly.entity_id
_entity_poly.type
_entity_poly.pdbx_seq_one_letter_code
_entity_poly.pdbx_strand_id
1 'polypeptide(L)'
;MNGKSIQQYQLTRNDGRAHINLYSKIEEYVQSGFYYVDSPTLPDPVGGYLLVESYDTRYVKQTYTPYNKNKTYLRVKNNTTWTPWVEYAKADHPNLINTGWQSAGYPGTYYKRVGDVLTIKYDFTGNGSTMNIGSIPSDIWVAPQSYMLVIAKWAISGSDNSHVQINQGTGAFNVLATGNGIVYRGQLTIMI
;
A
#
# COMPACT_ATOMS: atom_id res chain seq x y z
N MET A 1 -1.68 -50.87 10.76
CA MET A 1 -2.30 -49.58 11.12
C MET A 1 -3.48 -49.86 12.05
N ASN A 2 -3.30 -49.60 13.35
CA ASN A 2 -4.24 -49.92 14.41
C ASN A 2 -5.25 -48.79 14.64
N GLY A 3 -6.36 -48.79 13.91
CA GLY A 3 -7.65 -48.23 14.37
C GLY A 3 -7.70 -46.77 14.86
N LYS A 4 -6.71 -45.93 14.58
CA LYS A 4 -6.80 -44.50 14.92
C LYS A 4 -7.70 -43.81 13.91
N SER A 5 -8.64 -43.00 14.41
CA SER A 5 -9.57 -42.21 13.59
C SER A 5 -8.82 -41.46 12.50
N ILE A 6 -8.92 -41.96 11.27
CA ILE A 6 -8.81 -41.14 10.06
C ILE A 6 -9.84 -40.02 10.26
N GLN A 7 -9.38 -38.78 10.11
CA GLN A 7 -10.17 -37.53 10.10
C GLN A 7 -11.69 -37.75 9.97
N GLN A 8 -12.46 -37.41 11.00
CA GLN A 8 -13.91 -37.68 11.05
C GLN A 8 -14.72 -36.91 9.99
N TYR A 9 -14.20 -35.78 9.50
CA TYR A 9 -14.79 -35.01 8.42
C TYR A 9 -13.72 -34.55 7.42
N GLN A 10 -13.85 -34.98 6.17
CA GLN A 10 -12.88 -34.69 5.12
C GLN A 10 -12.92 -33.20 4.76
N LEU A 11 -11.75 -32.54 4.77
CA LEU A 11 -11.66 -31.13 4.38
C LEU A 11 -11.64 -30.94 2.85
N THR A 12 -11.34 -31.99 2.10
CA THR A 12 -11.26 -32.03 0.64
C THR A 12 -12.06 -33.20 0.10
N ARG A 13 -12.19 -33.32 -1.21
CA ARG A 13 -12.66 -34.53 -1.88
C ARG A 13 -11.60 -35.64 -1.80
N ASN A 14 -11.99 -36.87 -2.14
CA ASN A 14 -11.11 -38.05 -2.17
C ASN A 14 -9.94 -37.94 -3.15
N ASP A 15 -10.02 -37.08 -4.15
CA ASP A 15 -8.95 -36.77 -5.10
C ASP A 15 -8.03 -35.63 -4.63
N GLY A 16 -8.20 -35.16 -3.38
CA GLY A 16 -7.44 -34.05 -2.79
C GLY A 16 -7.87 -32.66 -3.28
N ARG A 17 -8.89 -32.56 -4.14
CA ARG A 17 -9.40 -31.27 -4.63
C ARG A 17 -10.43 -30.66 -3.68
N ALA A 18 -10.64 -29.35 -3.82
CA ALA A 18 -11.70 -28.66 -3.11
C ALA A 18 -13.08 -29.24 -3.44
N HIS A 19 -14.00 -29.20 -2.47
CA HIS A 19 -15.43 -29.45 -2.73
C HIS A 19 -15.99 -28.36 -3.64
N ILE A 20 -16.89 -28.69 -4.56
CA ILE A 20 -17.31 -27.75 -5.61
C ILE A 20 -18.77 -27.38 -5.41
N ASN A 21 -19.06 -26.07 -5.28
CA ASN A 21 -20.41 -25.50 -5.34
C ASN A 21 -21.48 -26.30 -4.58
N LEU A 22 -21.20 -26.70 -3.34
CA LEU A 22 -22.13 -27.49 -2.52
C LEU A 22 -23.43 -26.72 -2.19
N TYR A 23 -23.34 -25.39 -2.09
CA TYR A 23 -24.43 -24.49 -1.78
C TYR A 23 -24.52 -23.36 -2.81
N SER A 24 -25.74 -22.84 -3.00
CA SER A 24 -26.03 -21.73 -3.91
C SER A 24 -25.72 -20.36 -3.30
N LYS A 25 -25.64 -20.28 -1.96
CA LYS A 25 -25.29 -19.06 -1.20
C LYS A 25 -24.00 -19.23 -0.44
N ILE A 26 -23.14 -18.22 -0.47
CA ILE A 26 -21.83 -18.24 0.21
C ILE A 26 -22.00 -18.30 1.74
N GLU A 27 -23.09 -17.78 2.27
CA GLU A 27 -23.42 -17.77 3.71
C GLU A 27 -23.74 -19.16 4.26
N GLU A 28 -24.09 -20.12 3.40
CA GLU A 28 -24.43 -21.50 3.79
C GLU A 28 -23.18 -22.35 4.04
N TYR A 29 -22.01 -21.92 3.56
CA TYR A 29 -20.71 -22.57 3.83
C TYR A 29 -20.25 -22.29 5.26
N VAL A 30 -20.82 -23.01 6.23
CA VAL A 30 -20.56 -22.87 7.67
C VAL A 30 -19.74 -24.01 8.27
N GLN A 31 -19.44 -25.05 7.49
CA GLN A 31 -18.66 -26.21 7.92
C GLN A 31 -17.21 -26.09 7.45
N SER A 32 -16.26 -26.50 8.30
CA SER A 32 -14.84 -26.44 7.97
C SER A 32 -14.52 -27.26 6.72
N GLY A 33 -13.74 -26.67 5.80
CA GLY A 33 -13.37 -27.33 4.55
C GLY A 33 -12.74 -26.40 3.51
N PHE A 34 -12.22 -27.00 2.45
CA PHE A 34 -11.73 -26.32 1.25
C PHE A 34 -12.77 -26.44 0.14
N TYR A 35 -13.23 -25.30 -0.37
CA TYR A 35 -14.27 -25.22 -1.38
C TYR A 35 -13.79 -24.44 -2.60
N TYR A 36 -14.31 -24.81 -3.77
CA TYR A 36 -14.36 -23.96 -4.94
C TYR A 36 -15.80 -23.46 -5.07
N VAL A 37 -15.96 -22.15 -5.03
CA VAL A 37 -17.27 -21.48 -5.04
C VAL A 37 -17.36 -20.51 -6.20
N ASP A 38 -18.55 -20.40 -6.77
CA ASP A 38 -18.91 -19.39 -7.77
C ASP A 38 -20.27 -18.81 -7.38
N SER A 39 -20.30 -17.51 -7.11
CA SER A 39 -21.51 -16.83 -6.66
C SER A 39 -21.44 -15.33 -6.93
N PRO A 40 -22.55 -14.69 -7.34
CA PRO A 40 -22.60 -13.24 -7.54
C PRO A 40 -22.43 -12.43 -6.24
N THR A 41 -22.54 -13.05 -5.06
CA THR A 41 -22.39 -12.38 -3.76
C THR A 41 -20.96 -12.42 -3.20
N LEU A 42 -20.01 -12.98 -3.95
CA LEU A 42 -18.59 -12.91 -3.63
C LEU A 42 -18.09 -11.47 -3.69
N PRO A 43 -17.08 -11.09 -2.88
CA PRO A 43 -16.52 -9.74 -2.90
C PRO A 43 -15.81 -9.42 -4.22
N ASP A 44 -15.39 -10.45 -4.95
CA ASP A 44 -15.01 -10.40 -6.35
C ASP A 44 -15.88 -11.45 -7.08
N PRO A 45 -16.91 -11.03 -7.87
CA PRO A 45 -17.93 -11.90 -8.48
C PRO A 45 -17.40 -12.81 -9.60
N VAL A 46 -16.39 -13.61 -9.30
CA VAL A 46 -15.81 -14.65 -10.14
C VAL A 46 -15.66 -15.92 -9.30
N GLY A 47 -15.45 -17.07 -9.94
CA GLY A 47 -15.16 -18.30 -9.20
C GLY A 47 -13.86 -18.21 -8.38
N GLY A 48 -13.73 -19.01 -7.33
CA GLY A 48 -12.48 -19.05 -6.59
C GLY A 48 -12.49 -20.01 -5.41
N TYR A 49 -11.43 -19.94 -4.64
CA TYR A 49 -11.17 -20.83 -3.51
C TYR A 49 -11.69 -20.21 -2.23
N LEU A 50 -12.53 -20.94 -1.50
CA LEU A 50 -13.06 -20.58 -0.20
C LEU A 50 -12.53 -21.56 0.85
N LEU A 51 -11.75 -21.05 1.81
CA LEU A 51 -11.39 -21.76 3.03
C LEU A 51 -12.41 -21.37 4.11
N VAL A 52 -13.06 -22.38 4.68
CA VAL A 52 -13.96 -22.21 5.83
C VAL A 52 -13.29 -22.80 7.06
N GLU A 53 -13.18 -22.00 8.11
CA GLU A 53 -12.69 -22.41 9.42
C GLU A 53 -13.82 -22.18 10.43
N SER A 54 -14.37 -23.25 10.98
CA SER A 54 -15.59 -23.22 11.78
C SER A 54 -15.37 -23.84 13.16
N TYR A 55 -15.76 -23.13 14.21
CA TYR A 55 -15.93 -23.70 15.55
C TYR A 55 -17.29 -24.40 15.65
N ASP A 56 -18.33 -23.72 15.18
CA ASP A 56 -19.68 -24.24 14.95
C ASP A 56 -20.40 -23.39 13.87
N THR A 57 -21.68 -23.63 13.62
CA THR A 57 -22.45 -22.89 12.59
C THR A 57 -22.67 -21.40 12.90
N ARG A 58 -22.34 -20.94 14.10
CA ARG A 58 -22.48 -19.56 14.59
C ARG A 58 -21.19 -18.77 14.51
N TYR A 59 -20.04 -19.44 14.66
CA TYR A 59 -18.72 -18.82 14.68
C TYR A 59 -17.84 -19.40 13.56
N VAL A 60 -17.87 -18.72 12.42
CA VAL A 60 -17.28 -19.20 11.16
C VAL A 60 -16.39 -18.11 10.59
N LYS A 61 -15.19 -18.46 10.16
CA LYS A 61 -14.32 -17.61 9.35
C LYS A 61 -14.32 -18.11 7.91
N GLN A 62 -14.42 -17.19 6.97
CA GLN A 62 -14.33 -17.46 5.55
C GLN A 62 -13.18 -16.66 4.95
N THR A 63 -12.31 -17.34 4.21
CA THR A 63 -11.23 -16.72 3.44
C THR A 63 -11.43 -17.06 1.96
N TYR A 64 -11.57 -16.06 1.10
CA TYR A 64 -11.85 -16.22 -0.32
C TYR A 64 -10.71 -15.67 -1.17
N THR A 65 -10.29 -16.43 -2.19
CA THR A 65 -9.28 -16.03 -3.18
C THR A 65 -9.81 -16.32 -4.58
N PRO A 66 -10.02 -15.31 -5.44
CA PRO A 66 -10.42 -15.53 -6.84
C PRO A 66 -9.43 -16.42 -7.58
N TYR A 67 -9.91 -17.26 -8.50
CA TYR A 67 -9.01 -18.20 -9.22
C TYR A 67 -7.96 -17.48 -10.11
N ASN A 68 -8.25 -16.26 -10.55
CA ASN A 68 -7.48 -15.53 -11.55
C ASN A 68 -6.87 -14.21 -11.03
N LYS A 69 -6.96 -13.94 -9.73
CA LYS A 69 -6.42 -12.72 -9.13
C LYS A 69 -5.66 -13.06 -7.87
N ASN A 70 -4.52 -12.39 -7.70
CA ASN A 70 -3.77 -12.43 -6.46
C ASN A 70 -4.45 -11.51 -5.43
N LYS A 71 -5.65 -11.85 -4.96
CA LYS A 71 -6.38 -11.09 -3.95
C LYS A 71 -6.95 -12.05 -2.93
N THR A 72 -6.98 -11.66 -1.66
CA THR A 72 -7.58 -12.47 -0.61
C THR A 72 -8.54 -11.62 0.19
N TYR A 73 -9.72 -12.17 0.41
CA TYR A 73 -10.79 -11.56 1.16
C TYR A 73 -11.08 -12.38 2.42
N LEU A 74 -11.48 -11.71 3.49
CA LEU A 74 -11.83 -12.31 4.76
C LEU A 74 -13.21 -11.81 5.20
N ARG A 75 -14.01 -12.69 5.79
CA ARG A 75 -15.11 -12.28 6.68
C ARG A 75 -15.30 -13.28 7.80
N VAL A 76 -16.04 -12.88 8.82
CA VAL A 76 -16.42 -13.76 9.93
C VAL A 76 -17.91 -13.71 10.18
N LYS A 77 -18.47 -14.82 10.64
CA LYS A 77 -19.79 -14.91 11.23
C LYS A 77 -19.64 -14.89 12.74
N ASN A 78 -20.38 -13.99 13.38
CA ASN A 78 -20.52 -13.96 14.83
C ASN A 78 -22.00 -14.13 15.16
N ASN A 79 -22.34 -15.28 15.77
CA ASN A 79 -23.70 -15.72 16.01
C ASN A 79 -24.52 -15.87 14.70
N THR A 80 -25.44 -14.95 14.42
CA THR A 80 -26.29 -14.97 13.21
C THR A 80 -25.80 -14.03 12.12
N THR A 81 -24.81 -13.19 12.40
CA THR A 81 -24.44 -12.06 11.56
C THR A 81 -23.09 -12.27 10.91
N TRP A 82 -23.02 -12.10 9.59
CA TRP A 82 -21.78 -12.02 8.85
C TRP A 82 -21.25 -10.58 8.85
N THR A 83 -19.96 -10.41 9.08
CA THR A 83 -19.29 -9.16 8.74
C THR A 83 -19.25 -8.98 7.22
N PRO A 84 -19.12 -7.74 6.73
CA PRO A 84 -18.71 -7.52 5.35
C PRO A 84 -17.40 -8.24 5.05
N TRP A 85 -17.17 -8.51 3.76
CA TRP A 85 -15.87 -8.93 3.26
C TRP A 85 -14.87 -7.77 3.36
N VAL A 86 -13.66 -8.08 3.82
CA VAL A 86 -12.51 -7.16 3.82
C VAL A 86 -11.40 -7.75 2.95
N GLU A 87 -10.76 -6.92 2.12
CA GLU A 87 -9.61 -7.32 1.29
C GLU A 87 -8.32 -7.19 2.11
N TYR A 88 -7.44 -8.20 2.06
CA TYR A 88 -6.08 -8.06 2.60
C TYR A 88 -5.26 -7.14 1.72
N ALA A 89 -4.68 -6.08 2.30
CA ALA A 89 -3.69 -5.28 1.62
C ALA A 89 -2.41 -6.09 1.43
N LYS A 90 -1.88 -6.08 0.20
CA LYS A 90 -0.58 -6.66 -0.09
C LYS A 90 0.55 -5.76 0.39
N ALA A 91 1.74 -6.35 0.60
CA ALA A 91 2.94 -5.58 0.96
C ALA A 91 3.33 -4.52 -0.08
N ASP A 92 3.00 -4.72 -1.35
CA ASP A 92 3.23 -3.78 -2.45
C ASP A 92 2.07 -2.77 -2.66
N HIS A 93 1.09 -2.73 -1.75
CA HIS A 93 0.02 -1.74 -1.82
C HIS A 93 0.62 -0.32 -1.75
N PRO A 94 0.23 0.62 -2.65
CA PRO A 94 0.84 1.95 -2.71
C PRO A 94 0.88 2.69 -1.37
N ASN A 95 -0.19 2.58 -0.58
CA ASN A 95 -0.29 3.21 0.74
C ASN A 95 0.64 2.60 1.82
N LEU A 96 1.29 1.47 1.53
CA LEU A 96 2.28 0.82 2.39
C LEU A 96 3.73 1.13 1.98
N ILE A 97 3.96 1.87 0.88
CA ILE A 97 5.31 2.29 0.47
C ILE A 97 5.92 3.12 1.60
N ASN A 98 7.08 2.69 2.11
CA ASN A 98 7.91 3.45 3.04
C ASN A 98 9.36 3.31 2.63
N THR A 99 9.91 4.36 2.00
CA THR A 99 11.30 4.32 1.52
C THR A 99 12.32 4.47 2.65
N GLY A 100 11.89 4.85 3.86
CA GLY A 100 12.80 5.49 4.81
C GLY A 100 13.40 6.79 4.26
N TRP A 101 14.39 7.35 4.94
CA TRP A 101 15.16 8.47 4.39
C TRP A 101 16.20 7.95 3.40
N GLN A 102 16.12 8.41 2.16
CA GLN A 102 17.02 8.07 1.06
C GLN A 102 17.73 9.33 0.57
N SER A 103 18.96 9.18 0.05
CA SER A 103 19.71 10.30 -0.53
C SER A 103 19.07 10.75 -1.84
N ALA A 104 18.95 12.05 -2.07
CA ALA A 104 18.49 12.62 -3.34
C ALA A 104 19.65 12.88 -4.33
N GLY A 105 20.87 12.42 -4.04
CA GLY A 105 22.04 12.61 -4.90
C GLY A 105 22.78 13.93 -4.71
N TYR A 106 22.35 14.79 -3.78
CA TYR A 106 23.04 16.02 -3.39
C TYR A 106 23.33 16.00 -1.88
N PRO A 107 24.54 16.40 -1.42
CA PRO A 107 24.87 16.43 0.00
C PRO A 107 23.88 17.29 0.81
N GLY A 108 23.29 16.69 1.85
CA GLY A 108 22.32 17.37 2.70
C GLY A 108 20.88 17.29 2.20
N THR A 109 20.60 16.74 1.01
CA THR A 109 19.24 16.52 0.51
C THR A 109 18.84 15.04 0.54
N TYR A 110 17.71 14.78 1.18
CA TYR A 110 17.12 13.45 1.34
C TYR A 110 15.63 13.48 1.03
N TYR A 111 15.08 12.35 0.62
CA TYR A 111 13.63 12.19 0.45
C TYR A 111 13.12 11.00 1.26
N LYS A 112 11.82 11.03 1.57
CA LYS A 112 11.08 9.92 2.17
C LYS A 112 9.66 9.91 1.61
N ARG A 113 9.23 8.79 1.04
CA ARG A 113 7.83 8.54 0.69
C ARG A 113 7.21 7.62 1.74
N VAL A 114 6.04 8.02 2.25
CA VAL A 114 5.16 7.20 3.10
C VAL A 114 3.76 7.24 2.52
N GLY A 115 3.34 6.19 1.84
CA GLY A 115 2.08 6.17 1.08
C GLY A 115 2.01 7.34 0.09
N ASP A 116 1.04 8.22 0.34
CA ASP A 116 0.72 9.40 -0.50
C ASP A 116 1.39 10.70 0.01
N VAL A 117 2.37 10.57 0.90
CA VAL A 117 3.14 11.70 1.43
C VAL A 117 4.59 11.56 0.99
N LEU A 118 5.08 12.56 0.27
CA LEU A 118 6.48 12.70 -0.09
C LEU A 118 7.09 13.87 0.69
N THR A 119 8.10 13.60 1.51
CA THR A 119 8.84 14.62 2.24
C THR A 119 10.27 14.71 1.71
N ILE A 120 10.73 15.93 1.46
CA ILE A 120 12.09 16.27 1.06
C ILE A 120 12.72 17.04 2.22
N LYS A 121 13.85 16.58 2.74
CA LYS A 121 14.65 17.25 3.76
C LYS A 121 15.90 17.81 3.10
N TYR A 122 16.24 19.06 3.36
CA TYR A 122 17.37 19.73 2.76
C TYR A 122 18.16 20.55 3.79
N ASP A 123 19.48 20.57 3.61
CA ASP A 123 20.45 21.43 4.31
C ASP A 123 21.58 21.73 3.32
N PHE A 124 21.54 22.92 2.71
CA PHE A 124 22.53 23.32 1.71
C PHE A 124 22.84 24.81 1.78
N THR A 125 23.95 25.21 1.14
CA THR A 125 24.36 26.61 1.02
C THR A 125 24.23 27.05 -0.44
N GLY A 126 23.54 28.16 -0.67
CA GLY A 126 23.35 28.78 -1.97
C GLY A 126 24.63 29.39 -2.54
N ASN A 127 24.68 29.49 -3.87
CA ASN A 127 25.84 29.99 -4.61
C ASN A 127 25.55 31.26 -5.43
N GLY A 128 24.40 31.90 -5.23
CA GLY A 128 24.01 33.10 -6.01
C GLY A 128 23.25 32.78 -7.31
N SER A 129 23.06 31.49 -7.64
CA SER A 129 22.46 31.03 -8.89
C SER A 129 21.35 30.00 -8.64
N THR A 130 20.70 29.55 -9.72
CA THR A 130 19.82 28.38 -9.66
C THR A 130 20.66 27.12 -9.41
N MET A 131 20.23 26.29 -8.47
CA MET A 131 20.94 25.05 -8.07
C MET A 131 20.01 23.85 -8.15
N ASN A 132 20.46 22.77 -8.77
CA ASN A 132 19.82 21.47 -8.58
C ASN A 132 20.32 20.86 -7.27
N ILE A 133 19.43 20.66 -6.31
CA ILE A 133 19.76 20.10 -4.98
C ILE A 133 19.38 18.62 -4.87
N GLY A 134 19.25 17.91 -5.99
CA GLY A 134 18.95 16.49 -6.03
C GLY A 134 17.72 16.13 -6.86
N SER A 135 17.42 14.84 -6.89
CA SER A 135 16.28 14.27 -7.61
C SER A 135 15.73 13.02 -6.93
N ILE A 136 14.44 12.76 -7.12
CA ILE A 136 13.81 11.47 -6.78
C ILE A 136 13.83 10.52 -7.99
N PRO A 137 14.18 9.23 -7.79
CA PRO A 137 14.07 8.20 -8.83
C PRO A 137 12.64 8.03 -9.37
N SER A 138 12.50 7.80 -10.68
CA SER A 138 11.20 7.75 -11.36
C SER A 138 10.31 6.56 -10.95
N ASP A 139 10.90 5.49 -10.42
CA ASP A 139 10.19 4.35 -9.83
C ASP A 139 9.55 4.71 -8.47
N ILE A 140 10.07 5.73 -7.78
CA ILE A 140 9.52 6.23 -6.52
C ILE A 140 8.47 7.30 -6.77
N TRP A 141 8.77 8.29 -7.61
CA TRP A 141 7.85 9.38 -7.90
C TRP A 141 8.26 10.15 -9.17
N VAL A 142 7.24 10.56 -9.93
CA VAL A 142 7.36 11.49 -11.04
C VAL A 142 6.31 12.58 -10.81
N ALA A 143 6.72 13.85 -10.90
CA ALA A 143 5.81 14.96 -10.67
C ALA A 143 4.64 14.96 -11.68
N PRO A 144 3.37 14.81 -11.23
CA PRO A 144 2.22 14.79 -12.13
C PRO A 144 1.92 16.17 -12.73
N GLN A 145 2.37 17.22 -12.07
CA GLN A 145 2.29 18.62 -12.49
C GLN A 145 3.58 19.35 -12.07
N SER A 146 3.78 20.57 -12.56
CA SER A 146 4.88 21.41 -12.09
C SER A 146 4.56 22.02 -10.73
N TYR A 147 5.53 22.05 -9.83
CA TYR A 147 5.43 22.64 -8.50
C TYR A 147 6.41 23.82 -8.34
N MET A 148 5.97 24.83 -7.60
CA MET A 148 6.81 25.94 -7.14
C MET A 148 6.62 26.08 -5.62
N LEU A 149 7.59 25.61 -4.84
CA LEU A 149 7.49 25.50 -3.39
C LEU A 149 8.42 26.51 -2.71
N VAL A 150 7.90 27.31 -1.79
CA VAL A 150 8.70 28.31 -1.07
C VAL A 150 9.62 27.61 -0.06
N ILE A 151 10.89 28.00 -0.04
CA ILE A 151 11.84 27.64 1.01
C ILE A 151 12.42 28.91 1.64
N ALA A 152 12.48 28.93 2.97
CA ALA A 152 13.01 30.06 3.69
C ALA A 152 14.53 30.02 3.76
N LYS A 153 15.16 31.19 3.64
CA LYS A 153 16.53 31.38 4.11
C LYS A 153 16.60 31.07 5.60
N TRP A 154 17.68 30.42 6.03
CA TRP A 154 17.99 30.23 7.45
C TRP A 154 18.47 31.54 8.08
N ALA A 155 17.54 32.43 8.42
CA ALA A 155 17.80 33.72 9.05
C ALA A 155 16.65 34.17 9.96
N ILE A 156 16.95 35.11 10.86
CA ILE A 156 16.00 35.63 11.86
C ILE A 156 14.91 36.49 11.22
N SER A 157 15.23 37.27 10.18
CA SER A 157 14.31 38.25 9.60
C SER A 157 13.11 37.62 8.88
N GLY A 158 13.22 36.36 8.44
CA GLY A 158 12.19 35.65 7.67
C GLY A 158 11.79 36.32 6.34
N SER A 159 12.52 37.37 5.94
CA SER A 159 12.16 38.25 4.81
C SER A 159 12.54 37.69 3.45
N ASP A 160 13.52 36.78 3.42
CA ASP A 160 14.13 36.31 2.18
C ASP A 160 13.78 34.85 1.98
N ASN A 161 13.12 34.55 0.86
CA ASN A 161 12.78 33.19 0.46
C ASN A 161 13.32 32.88 -0.94
N SER A 162 13.51 31.61 -1.21
CA SER A 162 13.73 31.07 -2.56
C SER A 162 12.59 30.10 -2.90
N HIS A 163 12.59 29.58 -4.13
CA HIS A 163 11.59 28.63 -4.59
C HIS A 163 12.26 27.37 -5.13
N VAL A 164 11.76 26.21 -4.71
CA VAL A 164 12.06 24.92 -5.31
C VAL A 164 11.09 24.71 -6.45
N GLN A 165 11.62 24.71 -7.68
CA GLN A 165 10.91 24.34 -8.89
C GLN A 165 11.08 22.84 -9.15
N ILE A 166 9.96 22.16 -9.36
CA ILE A 166 9.91 20.78 -9.84
C ILE A 166 9.06 20.78 -11.10
N ASN A 167 9.61 20.35 -12.24
CA ASN A 167 8.87 20.33 -13.49
C ASN A 167 8.06 19.04 -13.63
N GLN A 168 6.90 19.12 -14.26
CA GLN A 168 6.10 17.95 -14.64
C GLN A 168 6.97 16.91 -15.36
N GLY A 169 6.77 15.63 -15.03
CA GLY A 169 7.51 14.54 -15.66
C GLY A 169 8.93 14.35 -15.11
N THR A 170 9.34 15.12 -14.10
CA THR A 170 10.66 15.03 -13.48
C THR A 170 10.55 14.79 -11.97
N GLY A 171 11.65 14.36 -11.34
CA GLY A 171 11.81 14.32 -9.88
C GLY A 171 12.84 15.33 -9.37
N ALA A 172 13.26 16.29 -10.20
CA ALA A 172 14.41 17.16 -9.95
C ALA A 172 14.05 18.40 -9.13
N PHE A 173 14.88 18.75 -8.16
CA PHE A 173 14.67 19.90 -7.27
C PHE A 173 15.57 21.07 -7.66
N ASN A 174 15.02 22.03 -8.41
CA ASN A 174 15.77 23.21 -8.86
C ASN A 174 15.43 24.41 -7.96
N VAL A 175 16.35 24.77 -7.08
CA VAL A 175 16.21 25.95 -6.22
C VAL A 175 16.57 27.19 -7.03
N LEU A 176 15.62 28.08 -7.25
CA LEU A 176 15.79 29.25 -8.12
C LEU A 176 16.46 30.41 -7.39
N ALA A 177 17.45 31.03 -8.04
CA ALA A 177 18.11 32.25 -7.55
C ALA A 177 18.50 32.18 -6.06
N THR A 178 19.28 31.16 -5.68
CA THR A 178 19.77 31.02 -4.30
C THR A 178 20.63 32.22 -3.92
N GLY A 179 20.59 32.65 -2.66
CA GLY A 179 21.52 33.66 -2.16
C GLY A 179 22.94 33.09 -2.03
N ASN A 180 23.96 33.85 -2.43
CA ASN A 180 25.36 33.42 -2.29
C ASN A 180 25.78 33.33 -0.81
N GLY A 181 26.29 32.18 -0.38
CA GLY A 181 26.66 31.92 1.01
C GLY A 181 25.48 31.77 1.96
N ILE A 182 24.24 31.72 1.43
CA ILE A 182 23.03 31.65 2.23
C ILE A 182 22.64 30.21 2.49
N VAL A 183 22.41 29.88 3.76
CA VAL A 183 21.99 28.54 4.18
C VAL A 183 20.47 28.38 4.05
N TYR A 184 20.03 27.25 3.53
CA TYR A 184 18.64 26.83 3.47
C TYR A 184 18.49 25.49 4.18
N ARG A 185 17.61 25.44 5.19
CA ARG A 185 17.39 24.26 6.04
C ARG A 185 15.92 24.08 6.30
N GLY A 186 15.41 22.89 6.03
CA GLY A 186 14.02 22.59 6.30
C GLY A 186 13.53 21.32 5.64
N GLN A 187 12.21 21.24 5.55
CA GLN A 187 11.51 20.16 4.87
C GLN A 187 10.39 20.72 4.00
N LEU A 188 10.18 20.09 2.85
CA LEU A 188 9.00 20.27 2.01
C LEU A 188 8.20 18.98 2.02
N THR A 189 6.88 19.09 2.11
CA THR A 189 5.97 17.94 2.03
C THR A 189 5.00 18.15 0.89
N ILE A 190 4.86 17.13 0.05
CA ILE A 190 3.99 17.09 -1.11
C ILE A 190 3.03 15.91 -0.92
N MET A 191 1.73 16.17 -1.07
CA MET A 191 0.72 15.12 -1.20
C MET A 191 0.73 14.66 -2.66
N ILE A 192 0.92 13.36 -2.88
CA ILE A 192 1.15 12.75 -4.20
C ILE A 192 0.04 11.80 -4.63
#